data_AF-A0A7C2WYX2-F1
#
_entry.id   AF-A0A7C2WYX2-F1
#
_cell.length_a   1.000
_cell.length_b   1.000
_cell.length_c   1.000
_cell.angle_alpha   90.00
_cell.angle_beta   90.00
_cell.angle_gamma   90.00
#
_symmetry.space_group_name_H-M   'P 1'
#
loop_
_entity.id
_entity.type
_entity.pdbx_description
1 polymer ?
#
loop_
_entity_poly.entity_id
_entity_poly.type
_entity_poly.pdbx_seq_one_letter_code
_entity_poly.pdbx_strand_id
1 'polypeptide(L)'
;MMRRSVRVCLVALLSWQLSACSRAPENTRAPEQPPAPAKPAVPPELQAAAEAVLGGETEILLHGDLAGNGKQQALAINRLHRRPEVALPGTLITRAAILEFDGGTWREIFRCDQHLRNPKGYLGGTPVAPVHGWRLQYEQNPEKGLALYFTPLTAPPAGYVQTIGVRWNPKVGRYQALDRSFEVFQGENPTLEEVR
;
A
#
# COMPACT_ATOMS: atom_id res chain seq x y z
N MET A 1 37.23 57.01 13.39
CA MET A 1 38.64 56.75 13.74
C MET A 1 38.74 56.47 15.24
N MET A 2 39.43 55.36 15.55
CA MET A 2 39.97 54.85 16.81
C MET A 2 39.65 55.50 18.18
N ARG A 3 39.17 54.61 19.07
CA ARG A 3 39.66 54.29 20.42
C ARG A 3 39.66 55.40 21.48
N ARG A 4 38.89 55.17 22.55
CA ARG A 4 39.32 55.52 23.91
C ARG A 4 39.10 54.37 24.88
N SER A 5 40.12 54.21 25.70
CA SER A 5 40.44 53.10 26.59
C SER A 5 39.87 53.33 28.00
N VAL A 6 39.46 52.23 28.63
CA VAL A 6 39.79 51.73 29.99
C VAL A 6 39.94 52.76 31.15
N ARG A 7 39.14 52.57 32.21
CA ARG A 7 39.51 52.42 33.66
C ARG A 7 38.23 52.42 34.52
N VAL A 8 37.80 51.28 35.05
CA VAL A 8 38.11 50.69 36.38
C VAL A 8 37.66 51.56 37.56
N CYS A 9 36.58 51.12 38.21
CA CYS A 9 36.12 51.36 39.58
C CYS A 9 35.10 50.24 39.85
N LEU A 10 34.91 49.62 41.00
CA LEU A 10 35.60 49.52 42.28
C LEU A 10 34.92 48.31 42.96
N VAL A 11 35.68 47.54 43.73
CA VAL A 11 35.28 46.31 44.42
C VAL A 11 34.32 46.57 45.58
N ALA A 12 33.29 45.72 45.78
CA ALA A 12 32.80 45.20 47.08
C ALA A 12 31.52 44.36 46.87
N LEU A 13 31.57 43.03 47.04
CA LEU A 13 31.15 42.29 48.24
C LEU A 13 29.62 42.31 48.49
N LEU A 14 28.93 41.21 48.18
CA LEU A 14 28.26 40.37 49.19
C LEU A 14 27.58 39.16 48.53
N SER A 15 27.91 37.99 49.06
CA SER A 15 27.35 36.68 48.85
C SER A 15 25.83 36.61 48.94
N TRP A 16 25.17 35.79 48.10
CA TRP A 16 24.25 34.73 48.54
C TRP A 16 23.55 33.98 47.39
N GLN A 17 23.47 32.66 47.58
CA GLN A 17 22.49 31.70 47.07
C GLN A 17 22.75 31.04 45.71
N LEU A 18 23.31 29.84 45.81
CA LEU A 18 23.05 28.73 44.89
C LEU A 18 21.55 28.45 44.84
N SER A 19 20.92 28.75 43.71
CA SER A 19 19.69 28.09 43.27
C SER A 19 19.77 27.93 41.75
N ALA A 20 20.43 26.85 41.36
CA ALA A 20 20.39 26.34 40.00
C ALA A 20 19.00 25.72 39.76
N CYS A 21 18.01 26.55 39.43
CA CYS A 21 16.81 26.07 38.75
C CYS A 21 17.10 26.06 37.25
N SER A 22 17.55 24.92 36.75
CA SER A 22 17.57 24.60 35.33
C SER A 22 16.14 24.69 34.78
N ARG A 23 15.86 25.73 34.00
CA ARG A 23 14.65 25.87 33.18
C ARG A 23 14.67 24.77 32.11
N ALA A 24 13.76 23.81 32.23
CA ALA A 24 13.48 22.86 31.15
C ALA A 24 12.77 23.61 30.00
N PRO A 25 13.11 23.32 28.73
CA PRO A 25 12.43 23.92 27.59
C PRO A 25 10.98 23.42 27.51
N GLU A 26 10.07 24.37 27.34
CA GLU A 26 8.65 24.16 27.13
C GLU A 26 8.45 23.36 25.84
N ASN A 27 8.07 22.10 25.99
CA ASN A 27 7.84 21.19 24.89
C ASN A 27 6.55 21.64 24.17
N THR A 28 6.70 22.32 23.03
CA THR A 28 5.58 22.68 22.17
C THR A 28 4.93 21.39 21.68
N ARG A 29 3.78 21.03 22.27
CA ARG A 29 2.99 19.87 21.88
C ARG A 29 2.50 20.10 20.45
N ALA A 30 2.94 19.26 19.52
CA ALA A 30 2.42 19.24 18.16
C ALA A 30 0.89 19.06 18.20
N PRO A 31 0.12 19.71 17.29
CA PRO A 31 -1.33 19.53 17.23
C PRO A 31 -1.66 18.03 17.09
N GLU A 32 -2.55 17.56 17.96
CA GLU A 32 -3.04 16.19 17.96
C GLU A 32 -3.77 15.94 16.64
N GLN A 33 -3.19 15.09 15.79
CA GLN A 33 -3.74 14.78 14.47
C GLN A 33 -5.11 14.11 14.66
N PRO A 34 -6.17 14.55 13.95
CA PRO A 34 -7.49 13.95 14.07
C PRO A 34 -7.42 12.43 13.87
N PRO A 35 -8.13 11.64 14.70
CA PRO A 35 -8.13 10.19 14.57
C PRO A 35 -8.60 9.82 13.16
N ALA A 36 -7.87 8.91 12.51
CA ALA A 36 -8.26 8.39 11.21
C ALA A 36 -9.67 7.77 11.30
N PRO A 37 -10.53 7.96 10.29
CA PRO A 37 -11.88 7.40 10.29
C PRO A 37 -11.82 5.88 10.46
N ALA A 38 -12.69 5.35 11.33
CA ALA A 38 -12.76 3.92 11.60
C ALA A 38 -13.11 3.16 10.31
N LYS A 39 -12.35 2.11 10.00
CA LYS A 39 -12.63 1.24 8.86
C LYS A 39 -14.03 0.62 9.05
N PRO A 40 -14.90 0.61 8.01
CA PRO A 40 -16.20 -0.05 8.10
C PRO A 40 -16.03 -1.52 8.48
N ALA A 41 -16.85 -2.01 9.40
CA ALA A 41 -16.82 -3.41 9.83
C ALA A 41 -17.00 -4.34 8.63
N VAL A 42 -16.16 -5.37 8.54
CA VAL A 42 -16.20 -6.36 7.46
C VAL A 42 -17.36 -7.32 7.70
N PRO A 43 -18.30 -7.49 6.76
CA PRO A 43 -19.40 -8.45 6.90
C PRO A 43 -18.89 -9.91 6.98
N PRO A 44 -19.44 -10.77 7.85
CA PRO A 44 -19.00 -12.16 8.00
C PRO A 44 -19.04 -12.96 6.70
N GLU A 45 -20.05 -12.74 5.87
CA GLU A 45 -20.21 -13.41 4.57
C GLU A 45 -19.11 -13.03 3.58
N LEU A 46 -18.62 -11.79 3.65
CA LEU A 46 -17.52 -11.32 2.81
C LEU A 46 -16.20 -11.91 3.30
N GLN A 47 -15.97 -11.96 4.61
CA GLN A 47 -14.78 -12.62 5.18
C GLN A 47 -14.74 -14.10 4.81
N ALA A 48 -15.87 -14.82 4.95
CA ALA A 48 -15.97 -16.23 4.56
C ALA A 48 -15.70 -16.45 3.06
N ALA A 49 -16.20 -15.57 2.19
CA ALA A 49 -15.91 -15.64 0.75
C ALA A 49 -14.41 -15.41 0.46
N ALA A 50 -13.78 -14.47 1.17
CA ALA A 50 -12.35 -14.22 1.04
C ALA A 50 -11.51 -15.41 1.52
N GLU A 51 -11.87 -16.03 2.64
CA GLU A 51 -11.22 -17.25 3.13
C GLU A 51 -11.41 -18.45 2.20
N ALA A 52 -12.56 -18.58 1.54
CA ALA A 52 -12.76 -19.63 0.54
C ALA A 52 -11.80 -19.49 -0.66
N VAL A 53 -11.39 -18.27 -0.99
CA VAL A 53 -10.51 -17.96 -2.13
C VAL A 53 -9.02 -17.95 -1.74
N LEU A 54 -8.71 -17.41 -0.58
CA LEU A 54 -7.33 -17.16 -0.12
C LEU A 54 -6.88 -18.08 1.03
N GLY A 55 -7.78 -18.75 1.74
CA GLY A 55 -7.51 -19.60 2.90
C GLY A 55 -7.71 -18.86 4.23
N GLY A 56 -7.48 -19.53 5.36
CA GLY A 56 -7.82 -18.99 6.69
C GLY A 56 -7.00 -17.77 7.15
N GLU A 57 -5.83 -17.50 6.56
CA GLU A 57 -4.95 -16.37 6.92
C GLU A 57 -5.31 -15.08 6.16
N THR A 58 -6.59 -14.88 5.84
CA THR A 58 -7.04 -13.83 4.92
C THR A 58 -7.47 -12.57 5.66
N GLU A 59 -6.95 -11.44 5.19
CA GLU A 59 -7.29 -10.11 5.67
C GLU A 59 -7.96 -9.30 4.55
N ILE A 60 -9.08 -8.65 4.85
CA ILE A 60 -9.72 -7.70 3.93
C ILE A 60 -9.17 -6.29 4.19
N LEU A 61 -8.51 -5.73 3.19
CA LEU A 61 -7.92 -4.38 3.26
C LEU A 61 -8.94 -3.28 2.99
N LEU A 62 -9.78 -3.50 1.98
CA LEU A 62 -10.75 -2.54 1.45
C LEU A 62 -12.01 -3.30 1.03
N HIS A 63 -13.17 -2.66 1.16
CA HIS A 63 -14.43 -3.12 0.57
C HIS A 63 -15.31 -1.92 0.24
N GLY A 64 -16.22 -2.08 -0.72
CA GLY A 64 -17.04 -0.99 -1.28
C GLY A 64 -17.10 -1.03 -2.80
N ASP A 65 -17.51 0.06 -3.45
CA ASP A 65 -17.39 0.20 -4.91
C ASP A 65 -15.94 0.55 -5.30
N LEU A 66 -15.07 -0.45 -5.27
CA LEU A 66 -13.63 -0.25 -5.51
C LEU A 66 -13.33 0.11 -6.97
N ALA A 67 -14.15 -0.35 -7.92
CA ALA A 67 -13.94 -0.09 -9.35
C ALA A 67 -14.62 1.20 -9.84
N GLY A 68 -15.48 1.84 -9.03
CA GLY A 68 -16.34 2.93 -9.46
C GLY A 68 -17.37 2.48 -10.51
N ASN A 69 -17.79 1.22 -10.46
CA ASN A 69 -18.68 0.58 -11.44
C ASN A 69 -20.07 0.29 -10.86
N GLY A 70 -20.36 0.75 -9.63
CA GLY A 70 -21.61 0.54 -8.93
C GLY A 70 -21.73 -0.82 -8.25
N LYS A 71 -20.72 -1.69 -8.34
CA LYS A 71 -20.74 -3.03 -7.72
C LYS A 71 -19.89 -3.08 -6.46
N GLN A 72 -20.37 -3.83 -5.49
CA GLN A 72 -19.60 -4.09 -4.28
C GLN A 72 -18.42 -5.02 -4.59
N GLN A 73 -17.23 -4.61 -4.18
CA GLN A 73 -15.98 -5.31 -4.34
C GLN A 73 -15.20 -5.33 -3.02
N ALA A 74 -14.26 -6.27 -2.89
CA ALA A 74 -13.38 -6.36 -1.74
C ALA A 74 -11.96 -6.76 -2.15
N LEU A 75 -10.96 -6.07 -1.62
CA LEU A 75 -9.56 -6.42 -1.74
C LEU A 75 -9.14 -7.27 -0.54
N ALA A 76 -8.93 -8.55 -0.77
CA ALA A 76 -8.45 -9.50 0.22
C ALA A 76 -6.97 -9.85 -0.01
N ILE A 77 -6.23 -10.10 1.07
CA ILE A 77 -4.79 -10.44 1.02
C ILE A 77 -4.42 -11.57 1.98
N ASN A 78 -3.32 -12.25 1.68
CA ASN A 78 -2.53 -12.95 2.69
C ASN A 78 -1.23 -12.18 2.93
N ARG A 79 -1.08 -11.66 4.15
CA ARG A 79 0.07 -10.84 4.53
C ARG A 79 1.32 -11.70 4.70
N LEU A 80 2.45 -11.23 4.17
CA LEU A 80 3.74 -11.83 4.43
C LEU A 80 4.34 -11.22 5.70
N HIS A 81 4.31 -11.98 6.79
CA HIS A 81 4.87 -11.59 8.08
C HIS A 81 6.39 -11.73 8.10
N ARG A 82 7.07 -10.83 7.39
CA ARG A 82 8.54 -10.69 7.42
C ARG A 82 8.89 -9.25 7.75
N ARG A 83 9.87 -9.04 8.64
CA ARG A 83 10.45 -7.72 8.86
C ARG A 83 11.30 -7.36 7.63
N PRO A 84 10.98 -6.29 6.90
CA PRO A 84 11.83 -5.88 5.79
C PRO A 84 13.13 -5.28 6.35
N GLU A 85 14.25 -5.55 5.68
CA GLU A 85 15.55 -4.93 6.00
C GLU A 85 15.54 -3.41 5.74
N VAL A 86 14.72 -2.99 4.77
CA VAL A 86 14.53 -1.59 4.38
C VAL A 86 13.05 -1.24 4.46
N ALA A 87 12.73 -0.15 5.18
CA ALA A 87 11.36 0.34 5.34
C ALA A 87 10.86 1.05 4.07
N LEU A 88 10.50 0.26 3.05
CA LEU A 88 9.84 0.76 1.85
C LEU A 88 8.31 0.77 2.01
N PRO A 89 7.58 1.75 1.45
CA PRO A 89 6.13 1.80 1.50
C PRO A 89 5.45 0.56 0.89
N GLY A 90 4.24 0.26 1.35
CA GLY A 90 3.42 -0.84 0.87
C GLY A 90 3.38 -2.05 1.80
N THR A 91 2.37 -2.89 1.60
CA THR A 91 2.14 -4.12 2.36
C THR A 91 2.84 -5.29 1.69
N LEU A 92 3.62 -6.06 2.45
CA LEU A 92 4.17 -7.32 1.95
C LEU A 92 3.08 -8.39 1.98
N ILE A 93 2.86 -9.06 0.85
CA ILE A 93 1.85 -10.10 0.67
C ILE A 93 2.45 -11.31 -0.03
N THR A 94 1.86 -12.47 0.19
CA THR A 94 2.07 -13.64 -0.67
C THR A 94 0.99 -13.74 -1.74
N ARG A 95 -0.25 -13.34 -1.40
CA ARG A 95 -1.42 -13.45 -2.27
C ARG A 95 -2.35 -12.26 -2.07
N ALA A 96 -3.09 -11.91 -3.12
CA ALA A 96 -4.22 -11.01 -3.06
C ALA A 96 -5.32 -11.45 -4.03
N ALA A 97 -6.56 -11.06 -3.76
CA ALA A 97 -7.69 -11.25 -4.65
C ALA A 97 -8.61 -10.03 -4.60
N ILE A 98 -9.30 -9.75 -5.71
CA ILE A 98 -10.47 -8.89 -5.69
C ILE A 98 -11.69 -9.77 -5.88
N LEU A 99 -12.61 -9.66 -4.93
CA LEU A 99 -13.93 -10.28 -5.01
C LEU A 99 -14.93 -9.24 -5.47
N GLU A 100 -15.90 -9.63 -6.27
CA GLU A 100 -17.06 -8.82 -6.65
C GLU A 100 -18.34 -9.54 -6.24
N PHE A 101 -19.29 -8.79 -5.67
CA PHE A 101 -20.61 -9.29 -5.36
C PHE A 101 -21.49 -9.18 -6.61
N ASP A 102 -21.95 -10.33 -7.11
CA ASP A 102 -22.79 -10.45 -8.30
C ASP A 102 -23.93 -11.43 -8.02
N GLY A 103 -25.18 -10.95 -8.08
CA GLY A 103 -26.36 -11.81 -7.98
C GLY A 103 -26.47 -12.64 -6.70
N GLY A 104 -26.04 -12.10 -5.55
CA GLY A 104 -26.11 -12.81 -4.26
C GLY A 104 -24.88 -13.64 -3.91
N THR A 105 -23.84 -13.63 -4.74
CA THR A 105 -22.61 -14.41 -4.52
C THR A 105 -21.36 -13.57 -4.76
N TRP A 106 -20.35 -13.75 -3.92
CA TRP A 106 -19.02 -13.19 -4.12
C TRP A 106 -18.21 -14.04 -5.10
N ARG A 107 -17.58 -13.43 -6.10
CA ARG A 107 -16.75 -14.11 -7.10
C ARG A 107 -15.37 -13.48 -7.21
N GLU A 108 -14.33 -14.29 -7.36
CA GLU A 108 -12.97 -13.83 -7.68
C GLU A 108 -12.95 -13.24 -9.10
N ILE A 109 -12.53 -11.97 -9.22
CA ILE A 109 -12.41 -11.25 -10.50
C ILE A 109 -10.99 -10.75 -10.78
N PHE A 110 -10.07 -10.94 -9.83
CA PHE A 110 -8.65 -10.71 -9.97
C PHE A 110 -7.89 -11.54 -8.93
N ARG A 111 -6.73 -12.05 -9.33
CA ARG A 111 -5.85 -12.84 -8.48
C ARG A 111 -4.40 -12.40 -8.63
N CYS A 112 -3.74 -12.25 -7.49
CA CYS A 112 -2.31 -12.16 -7.34
C CYS A 112 -1.85 -13.36 -6.50
N ASP A 113 -1.02 -14.22 -7.07
CA ASP A 113 -0.34 -15.30 -6.35
C ASP A 113 1.12 -15.39 -6.82
N GLN A 114 1.49 -16.42 -7.57
CA GLN A 114 2.78 -16.46 -8.27
C GLN A 114 2.80 -15.53 -9.47
N HIS A 115 1.61 -15.17 -9.97
CA HIS A 115 1.39 -14.35 -11.14
C HIS A 115 0.19 -13.43 -10.91
N LEU A 116 -0.01 -12.46 -11.80
CA LEU A 116 -1.21 -11.62 -11.80
C LEU A 116 -2.14 -12.12 -12.91
N ARG A 117 -3.41 -12.38 -12.58
CA ARG A 117 -4.41 -12.84 -13.55
C ARG A 117 -5.80 -12.23 -13.28
N ASN A 118 -6.58 -12.15 -14.34
CA ASN A 118 -8.01 -11.88 -14.32
C ASN A 118 -8.75 -13.10 -14.93
N PRO A 119 -10.10 -13.09 -15.03
CA PRO A 119 -10.85 -14.21 -15.61
C PRO A 119 -10.54 -14.52 -17.08
N LYS A 120 -9.84 -13.64 -17.79
CA LYS A 120 -9.46 -13.80 -19.19
C LYS A 120 -8.02 -14.29 -19.38
N GLY A 121 -7.20 -14.32 -18.34
CA GLY A 121 -5.83 -14.82 -18.41
C GLY A 121 -4.86 -14.02 -17.55
N TYR A 122 -3.57 -14.25 -17.78
CA TYR A 122 -2.49 -13.53 -17.10
C TYR A 122 -2.39 -12.09 -17.58
N LEU A 123 -2.02 -11.17 -16.71
CA LEU A 123 -1.92 -9.76 -17.09
C LEU A 123 -0.60 -9.43 -17.77
N GLY A 124 -0.59 -8.43 -18.66
CA GLY A 124 0.62 -7.84 -19.23
C GLY A 124 1.65 -7.45 -18.16
N GLY A 125 2.93 -7.67 -18.46
CA GLY A 125 4.03 -7.34 -17.55
C GLY A 125 4.25 -8.31 -16.39
N THR A 126 3.34 -9.28 -16.18
CA THR A 126 3.54 -10.35 -15.19
C THR A 126 4.83 -11.13 -15.48
N PRO A 127 5.70 -11.37 -14.48
CA PRO A 127 6.92 -12.14 -14.68
C PRO A 127 6.62 -13.55 -15.20
N VAL A 128 7.44 -14.05 -16.14
CA VAL A 128 7.28 -15.41 -16.66
C VAL A 128 7.57 -16.44 -15.56
N ALA A 129 8.68 -16.26 -14.86
CA ALA A 129 9.03 -17.08 -13.71
C ALA A 129 8.07 -16.79 -12.53
N PRO A 130 7.62 -17.82 -11.80
CA PRO A 130 6.83 -17.66 -10.58
C PRO A 130 7.52 -16.75 -9.57
N VAL A 131 6.75 -15.86 -8.93
CA VAL A 131 7.24 -15.09 -7.78
C VAL A 131 6.65 -15.62 -6.47
N HIS A 132 7.34 -15.40 -5.36
CA HIS A 132 6.93 -15.93 -4.04
C HIS A 132 6.40 -14.86 -3.08
N GLY A 133 6.37 -13.61 -3.51
CA GLY A 133 5.85 -12.51 -2.72
C GLY A 133 5.89 -11.20 -3.46
N TRP A 134 5.00 -10.31 -3.03
CA TRP A 134 4.81 -9.00 -3.61
C TRP A 134 4.81 -7.94 -2.54
N ARG A 135 5.25 -6.75 -2.92
CA ARG A 135 4.94 -5.50 -2.25
C ARG A 135 3.74 -4.89 -2.95
N LEU A 136 2.63 -4.81 -2.23
CA LEU A 136 1.39 -4.20 -2.68
C LEU A 136 1.30 -2.75 -2.16
N GLN A 137 1.12 -1.81 -3.09
CA GLN A 137 0.64 -0.47 -2.79
C GLN A 137 -0.71 -0.28 -3.48
N TYR A 138 -1.55 0.61 -2.96
CA TYR A 138 -2.84 0.90 -3.56
C TYR A 138 -3.24 2.35 -3.33
N GLU A 139 -4.06 2.87 -4.24
CA GLU A 139 -4.62 4.21 -4.20
C GLU A 139 -6.10 4.13 -4.60
N GLN A 140 -6.96 4.82 -3.85
CA GLN A 140 -8.37 5.00 -4.22
C GLN A 140 -8.53 6.36 -4.88
N ASN A 141 -8.94 6.37 -6.15
CA ASN A 141 -9.22 7.58 -6.89
C ASN A 141 -10.74 7.68 -7.15
N PRO A 142 -11.40 8.83 -6.86
CA PRO A 142 -12.84 8.96 -7.07
C PRO A 142 -13.32 8.78 -8.52
N GLU A 143 -12.47 9.08 -9.51
CA GLU A 143 -12.83 9.00 -10.93
C GLU A 143 -12.37 7.68 -11.57
N LYS A 144 -11.17 7.23 -11.19
CA LYS A 144 -10.49 6.07 -11.79
C LYS A 144 -10.68 4.78 -10.99
N GLY A 145 -11.29 4.84 -9.80
CA GLY A 145 -11.42 3.72 -8.87
C GLY A 145 -10.09 3.32 -8.22
N LEU A 146 -10.01 2.06 -7.79
CA LEU A 146 -8.86 1.47 -7.13
C LEU A 146 -7.73 1.19 -8.14
N ALA A 147 -6.57 1.81 -7.89
CA ALA A 147 -5.31 1.45 -8.52
C ALA A 147 -4.48 0.59 -7.56
N LEU A 148 -3.92 -0.50 -8.10
CA LEU A 148 -3.06 -1.43 -7.37
C LEU A 148 -1.68 -1.45 -8.02
N TYR A 149 -0.63 -1.52 -7.22
CA TYR A 149 0.75 -1.58 -7.68
C TYR A 149 1.45 -2.77 -7.05
N PHE A 150 1.81 -3.75 -7.87
CA PHE A 150 2.44 -4.99 -7.46
C PHE A 150 3.92 -4.96 -7.84
N THR A 151 4.79 -5.05 -6.84
CA THR A 151 6.24 -5.10 -7.06
C THR A 151 6.78 -6.42 -6.53
N PRO A 152 7.37 -7.31 -7.36
CA PRO A 152 7.99 -8.54 -6.89
C PRO A 152 9.04 -8.27 -5.81
N LEU A 153 9.07 -9.09 -4.75
CA LEU A 153 10.09 -8.94 -3.70
C LEU A 153 11.47 -9.43 -4.12
N THR A 154 11.52 -10.28 -5.14
CA THR A 154 12.74 -10.81 -5.75
C THR A 154 12.72 -10.52 -7.24
N ALA A 155 13.86 -10.16 -7.80
CA ALA A 155 13.99 -10.02 -9.24
C ALA A 155 13.75 -11.39 -9.92
N PRO A 156 13.03 -11.44 -11.05
CA PRO A 156 12.94 -12.66 -11.85
C PRO A 156 14.30 -13.00 -12.46
N PRO A 157 14.56 -14.28 -12.81
CA PRO A 157 15.79 -14.69 -13.50
C PRO A 157 16.03 -13.84 -14.76
N ALA A 158 17.24 -13.30 -14.91
CA ALA A 158 17.65 -12.43 -16.02
C ALA A 158 16.82 -11.14 -16.21
N GLY A 159 16.11 -10.67 -15.17
CA GLY A 159 15.33 -9.44 -15.21
C GLY A 159 15.61 -8.50 -14.04
N TYR A 160 14.91 -7.38 -14.02
CA TYR A 160 14.88 -6.45 -12.89
C TYR A 160 13.50 -6.45 -12.25
N VAL A 161 13.42 -6.01 -10.99
CA VAL A 161 12.15 -5.80 -10.30
C VAL A 161 11.40 -4.67 -10.99
N GLN A 162 10.23 -4.97 -11.55
CA GLN A 162 9.35 -3.97 -12.15
C GLN A 162 8.02 -3.95 -11.41
N THR A 163 7.54 -2.75 -11.07
CA THR A 163 6.19 -2.55 -10.56
C THR A 163 5.17 -2.68 -11.69
N ILE A 164 4.10 -3.43 -11.44
CA ILE A 164 2.98 -3.62 -12.34
C ILE A 164 1.78 -2.88 -11.76
N GLY A 165 1.31 -1.85 -12.46
CA GLY A 165 0.05 -1.18 -12.13
C GLY A 165 -1.12 -2.01 -12.62
N VAL A 166 -2.19 -2.10 -11.85
CA VAL A 166 -3.42 -2.82 -12.19
C VAL A 166 -4.61 -1.95 -11.80
N ARG A 167 -5.58 -1.81 -12.70
CA ARG A 167 -6.81 -1.03 -12.47
C ARG A 167 -7.99 -1.63 -13.23
N TRP A 168 -9.20 -1.35 -12.79
CA TRP A 168 -10.41 -1.67 -13.54
C TRP A 168 -10.42 -0.95 -14.90
N ASN A 169 -10.55 -1.70 -15.99
CA ASN A 169 -10.75 -1.13 -17.32
C ASN A 169 -12.24 -1.13 -17.67
N PRO A 170 -12.92 0.04 -17.67
CA PRO A 170 -14.35 0.13 -17.93
C PRO A 170 -14.74 -0.29 -19.35
N LYS A 171 -13.80 -0.22 -20.31
CA LYS A 171 -14.08 -0.61 -21.70
C LYS A 171 -14.26 -2.11 -21.87
N VAL A 172 -13.63 -2.90 -21.01
CA VAL A 172 -13.62 -4.37 -21.12
C VAL A 172 -14.16 -5.07 -19.87
N GLY A 173 -14.57 -4.31 -18.86
CA GLY A 173 -15.27 -4.80 -17.67
C GLY A 173 -14.44 -5.73 -16.79
N ARG A 174 -13.13 -5.47 -16.63
CA ARG A 174 -12.23 -6.27 -15.78
C ARG A 174 -10.97 -5.50 -15.39
N TYR A 175 -10.29 -5.97 -14.34
CA TYR A 175 -8.97 -5.48 -13.98
C TYR A 175 -7.93 -5.86 -15.05
N GLN A 176 -7.14 -4.88 -15.47
CA GLN A 176 -6.05 -5.04 -16.44
C GLN A 176 -4.78 -4.37 -15.94
N ALA A 177 -3.63 -4.87 -16.41
CA ALA A 177 -2.36 -4.22 -16.17
C ALA A 177 -2.30 -2.87 -16.88
N LEU A 178 -1.49 -1.98 -16.35
CA LEU A 178 -1.14 -0.70 -16.94
C LEU A 178 0.29 -0.79 -17.48
N ASP A 179 0.59 0.05 -18.46
CA ASP A 179 1.94 0.22 -18.97
C ASP A 179 2.88 0.87 -17.93
N ARG A 180 4.12 1.11 -18.32
CA ARG A 180 5.14 1.71 -17.43
C ARG A 180 4.83 3.15 -17.01
N SER A 181 3.92 3.82 -17.72
CA SER A 181 3.45 5.16 -17.35
C SER A 181 2.28 5.12 -16.35
N PHE A 182 1.71 3.93 -16.11
CA PHE A 182 0.52 3.70 -15.32
C PHE A 182 -0.75 4.39 -15.85
N GLU A 183 -0.80 4.74 -17.14
CA GLU A 183 -1.96 5.41 -17.73
C GLU A 183 -2.68 4.55 -18.77
N VAL A 184 -1.94 3.73 -19.55
CA VAL A 184 -2.52 2.95 -20.66
C VAL A 184 -2.73 1.50 -20.24
N PHE A 185 -3.93 0.98 -20.46
CA PHE A 185 -4.23 -0.43 -20.21
C PHE A 185 -3.51 -1.35 -21.20
N GLN A 186 -2.96 -2.42 -20.66
CA GLN A 186 -2.39 -3.53 -21.40
C GLN A 186 -3.35 -4.71 -21.40
N GLY A 187 -3.38 -5.44 -22.52
CA GLY A 187 -4.13 -6.67 -22.63
C GLY A 187 -3.57 -7.80 -21.74
N GLU A 188 -4.25 -8.93 -21.81
CA GLU A 188 -3.75 -10.18 -21.24
C GLU A 188 -2.47 -10.64 -21.97
N ASN A 189 -1.60 -11.37 -21.25
CA ASN A 189 -0.37 -11.92 -21.79
C ASN A 189 -0.57 -13.40 -22.17
N PRO A 190 -0.68 -13.73 -23.47
CA PRO A 190 -0.91 -15.10 -23.91
C PRO A 190 0.31 -16.00 -23.70
N THR A 191 1.51 -15.46 -23.50
CA THR A 191 2.74 -16.27 -23.37
C THR A 191 2.82 -17.06 -22.06
N LEU A 192 1.97 -16.73 -21.09
CA LEU A 192 1.82 -17.46 -19.83
C LEU A 192 0.67 -18.47 -19.87
N GLU A 193 -0.12 -18.49 -20.95
CA GLU A 193 -1.10 -19.55 -21.15
C GLU A 193 -0.32 -20.85 -21.45
N GLU A 194 -0.40 -21.81 -20.54
CA GLU A 194 0.08 -23.16 -20.84
C GLU A 194 -0.66 -23.64 -22.09
N VAL A 195 0.07 -23.97 -23.15
CA VAL A 195 -0.46 -24.73 -24.28
C VAL A 195 -0.90 -26.07 -23.69
N ARG A 196 -2.20 -26.23 -23.51
CA ARG A 196 -2.81 -27.50 -23.08
C ARG A 196 -2.65 -28.56 -24.14
#